data_AF-A0A3S0UBV0-F1
#
_entry.id   AF-A0A3S0UBV0-F1
#
_cell.length_a   1.000
_cell.length_b   1.000
_cell.length_c   1.000
_cell.angle_alpha   90.00
_cell.angle_beta   90.00
_cell.angle_gamma   90.00
#
_symmetry.space_group_name_H-M   'P 1'
#
loop_
_entity.id
_entity.type
_entity.pdbx_description
1 polymer ?
#
loop_
_entity_poly.entity_id
_entity_poly.type
_entity_poly.pdbx_seq_one_letter_code
_entity_poly.pdbx_strand_id
1 'polypeptide(L)'
;MNIQVGTSSISGVQLGDTGQVDLQTLMATVMLQKTDLLDQQVRNQAAAIQQKNDTLKTLNNLLSEAGVKQSEASTIEQTDQLSATEANGKITIKISDEYTLEVPKPNTDQSWTLTDKEGNKVKIWGDPHVDENADGKTDWDFKQGSTFLLADGTKISVGTAPFGNGMTVTSSLTITRGDEAITVSGIDKNTVSYTDSNTGGRALDAKTNDGYIFKEGSGVNKWTTADSQGNQTTIGKGQNQAMGAAKTYELAVEANDVEMSQAMKDFLAANPQIPYTDSDGDGKLTASEYKTLMDNLTRERDSLTSSSQLEMTMLQSTMGKYNQTFEALSNFTSKYFQSMQTITGNLR
;
A
#
# COMPACT_ATOMS: atom_id res chain seq x y z
N MET A 1 6.94 29.47 -10.55
CA MET A 1 6.75 30.89 -10.15
C MET A 1 7.88 31.25 -9.21
N ASN A 2 8.85 31.99 -9.71
CA ASN A 2 10.08 32.34 -9.01
C ASN A 2 9.81 33.67 -8.28
N ILE A 3 9.70 33.65 -6.95
CA ILE A 3 9.56 34.87 -6.17
C ILE A 3 10.96 35.49 -6.05
N GLN A 4 11.21 36.45 -6.93
CA GLN A 4 12.35 37.34 -6.91
C GLN A 4 12.22 38.24 -5.67
N VAL A 5 13.02 37.95 -4.64
CA VAL A 5 13.10 38.78 -3.44
C VAL A 5 13.80 40.08 -3.83
N GLY A 6 13.01 41.16 -3.89
CA GLY A 6 13.52 42.51 -4.08
C GLY A 6 14.47 42.85 -2.95
N THR A 7 15.73 43.11 -3.30
CA THR A 7 16.69 43.81 -2.46
C THR A 7 16.20 45.23 -2.27
N SER A 8 15.37 45.47 -1.26
CA SER A 8 15.11 46.80 -0.75
C SER A 8 16.41 47.32 -0.15
N SER A 9 17.13 48.10 -0.95
CA SER A 9 18.21 48.97 -0.52
C SER A 9 17.72 49.81 0.66
N ILE A 10 18.16 49.46 1.86
CA ILE A 10 18.03 50.31 3.03
C ILE A 10 18.88 51.54 2.75
N SER A 11 18.19 52.65 2.47
CA SER A 11 18.76 53.98 2.33
C SER A 11 19.76 54.23 3.44
N GLY A 12 20.96 54.66 3.02
CA GLY A 12 22.06 54.98 3.91
C GLY A 12 21.58 55.86 5.06
N VAL A 13 21.85 55.39 6.28
CA VAL A 13 21.95 56.27 7.44
C VAL A 13 23.11 57.21 7.12
N GLN A 14 22.74 58.41 6.66
CA GLN A 14 23.66 59.50 6.46
C GLN A 14 24.18 59.90 7.85
N LEU A 15 25.38 59.39 8.18
CA LEU A 15 26.16 59.77 9.35
C LEU A 15 26.63 61.22 9.16
N GLY A 16 25.71 62.15 9.34
CA GLY A 16 25.97 63.58 9.43
C GLY A 16 26.01 63.99 10.89
N ASP A 17 27.14 64.59 11.27
CA ASP A 17 27.43 65.29 12.52
C ASP A 17 27.91 64.45 13.72
N THR A 18 29.14 64.75 14.10
CA THR A 18 29.94 64.10 15.14
C THR A 18 29.49 64.55 16.52
N GLY A 19 28.41 63.97 17.03
CA GLY A 19 28.18 63.80 18.46
C GLY A 19 28.41 62.33 18.79
N GLN A 20 29.35 62.03 19.69
CA GLN A 20 29.70 60.66 20.10
C GLN A 20 28.45 59.77 20.23
N VAL A 21 28.25 58.86 19.28
CA VAL A 21 27.31 57.75 19.49
C VAL A 21 27.89 56.98 20.68
N ASP A 22 27.28 57.14 21.85
CA ASP A 22 27.77 56.54 23.08
C ASP A 22 27.87 55.02 22.85
N LEU A 23 29.04 54.44 23.14
CA LEU A 23 29.31 53.01 23.01
C LEU A 23 28.23 52.18 23.71
N GLN A 24 27.64 52.75 24.77
CA GLN A 24 26.52 52.22 25.52
C GLN A 24 25.23 52.14 24.68
N THR A 25 24.92 53.16 23.88
CA THR A 25 23.77 53.14 22.95
C THR A 25 23.95 52.07 21.87
N LEU A 26 25.15 51.96 21.30
CA LEU A 26 25.45 50.92 20.30
C LEU A 26 25.30 49.52 20.91
N MET A 27 25.80 49.31 22.14
CA MET A 27 25.68 48.04 22.85
C MET A 27 24.23 47.70 23.19
N ALA A 28 23.43 48.69 23.59
CA ALA A 28 21.99 48.53 23.82
C ALA A 28 21.26 48.14 22.53
N THR A 29 21.55 48.81 21.40
CA THR A 29 20.96 48.47 20.10
C THR A 29 21.31 47.05 19.68
N VAL A 30 22.56 46.61 19.86
CA VAL A 30 22.99 45.24 19.55
C VAL A 30 22.29 44.21 20.45
N MET A 31 22.14 44.50 21.75
CA MET A 31 21.41 43.61 22.67
C MET A 31 19.92 43.52 22.35
N LEU A 32 19.29 44.62 21.94
CA LEU A 32 17.90 44.64 21.47
C LEU A 32 17.75 43.80 20.20
N GLN A 33 18.59 44.03 19.19
CA GLN A 33 18.59 43.24 17.95
C GLN A 33 18.81 41.74 18.21
N LYS A 34 19.70 41.40 19.15
CA LYS A 34 19.93 40.00 19.55
C LYS A 34 18.71 39.41 20.27
N THR A 35 18.04 40.19 21.11
CA THR A 35 16.82 39.77 21.81
C THR A 35 15.69 39.50 20.82
N ASP A 36 15.49 40.39 19.84
CA ASP A 36 14.50 40.23 18.78
C ASP A 36 14.79 38.98 17.92
N LEU A 37 16.07 38.74 17.58
CA LEU A 37 16.47 37.55 16.84
C LEU A 37 16.20 36.26 17.63
N LEU A 38 16.52 36.25 18.92
CA LEU A 38 16.27 35.10 19.79
C LEU A 38 14.77 34.86 20.00
N ASP A 39 13.96 35.92 20.12
CA ASP A 39 12.49 35.80 20.19
C ASP A 39 11.92 35.18 18.91
N GLN A 40 12.36 35.66 17.73
CA GLN A 40 11.98 35.06 16.45
C GLN A 40 12.39 33.59 16.36
N GLN A 41 13.60 33.24 16.79
CA GLN A 41 14.08 31.84 16.81
C GLN A 41 13.23 30.97 17.73
N VAL A 42 12.92 31.46 18.94
CA VAL A 42 12.05 30.78 19.90
C VAL A 42 10.66 30.53 19.32
N ARG A 43 10.05 31.53 18.70
CA ARG A 43 8.72 31.41 18.08
C ARG A 43 8.73 30.41 16.92
N ASN A 44 9.73 30.49 16.05
CA ASN A 44 9.88 29.58 14.91
C ASN A 44 10.10 28.13 15.38
N GLN A 45 10.95 27.92 16.40
CA GLN A 45 11.18 26.59 16.98
C GLN A 45 9.92 26.05 17.65
N ALA A 46 9.19 26.87 18.42
CA ALA A 46 7.94 26.47 19.06
C ALA A 46 6.87 26.07 18.03
N ALA A 47 6.75 26.82 16.94
CA ALA A 47 5.82 26.49 15.84
C ALA A 47 6.20 25.17 15.16
N ALA A 48 7.49 24.94 14.89
CA ALA A 48 7.97 23.68 14.31
C ALA A 48 7.70 22.48 15.23
N ILE A 49 7.96 22.62 16.53
CA ILE A 49 7.67 21.57 17.54
C ILE A 49 6.17 21.27 17.59
N GLN A 50 5.32 22.31 17.54
CA GLN A 50 3.87 22.13 17.54
C GLN A 50 3.40 21.33 16.31
N GLN A 51 3.87 21.71 15.12
CA GLN A 51 3.56 20.99 13.88
C GLN A 51 3.99 19.52 13.93
N LYS A 52 5.17 19.24 14.48
CA LYS A 52 5.66 17.87 14.65
C LYS A 52 4.83 17.08 15.65
N ASN A 53 4.45 17.69 16.78
CA ASN A 53 3.59 17.03 17.77
C ASN A 53 2.21 16.72 17.19
N ASP A 54 1.65 17.59 16.36
CA ASP A 54 0.38 17.33 15.68
C ASP A 54 0.52 16.22 14.63
N THR A 55 1.63 16.19 13.88
CA THR A 55 1.96 15.09 12.96
C THR A 55 2.12 13.76 13.71
N LEU A 56 2.80 13.75 14.87
CA LEU A 56 2.96 12.57 15.72
C LEU A 56 1.62 12.02 16.23
N LYS A 57 0.66 12.89 16.58
CA LYS A 57 -0.70 12.45 16.96
C LYS A 57 -1.39 11.75 15.80
N THR A 58 -1.33 12.35 14.60
CA THR A 58 -1.90 11.76 13.39
C THR A 58 -1.25 10.41 13.09
N LEU A 59 0.08 10.31 13.14
CA LEU A 59 0.81 9.05 12.93
C LEU A 59 0.40 7.96 13.93
N ASN A 60 0.22 8.29 15.21
CA ASN A 60 -0.23 7.30 16.20
C ASN A 60 -1.65 6.80 15.92
N ASN A 61 -2.56 7.68 15.49
CA ASN A 61 -3.91 7.29 15.10
C ASN A 61 -3.88 6.38 13.87
N LEU A 62 -3.11 6.76 12.85
CA LEU A 62 -2.96 5.97 11.62
C LEU A 62 -2.28 4.63 11.87
N LEU A 63 -1.27 4.55 12.76
CA LEU A 63 -0.67 3.28 13.16
C LEU A 63 -1.68 2.34 13.81
N SER A 64 -2.55 2.86 14.70
CA SER A 64 -3.62 2.06 15.30
C SER A 64 -4.62 1.59 14.25
N GLU A 65 -5.01 2.47 13.33
CA GLU A 65 -5.95 2.16 12.27
C GLU A 65 -5.38 1.13 11.28
N ALA A 66 -4.13 1.32 10.84
CA ALA A 66 -3.41 0.37 10.00
C ALA A 66 -3.29 -1.00 10.68
N GLY A 67 -3.08 -1.05 12.00
CA GLY A 67 -3.08 -2.29 12.76
C GLY A 67 -4.44 -3.01 12.75
N VAL A 68 -5.54 -2.26 12.87
CA VAL A 68 -6.91 -2.84 12.74
C VAL A 68 -7.13 -3.35 11.32
N LYS A 69 -6.82 -2.55 10.31
CA LYS A 69 -6.95 -2.94 8.89
C LYS A 69 -6.08 -4.13 8.52
N GLN A 70 -4.86 -4.20 9.07
CA GLN A 70 -3.98 -5.36 8.96
C GLN A 70 -4.62 -6.60 9.57
N SER A 71 -5.24 -6.48 10.75
CA SER A 71 -5.89 -7.61 11.42
C SER A 71 -7.16 -8.06 10.69
N GLU A 72 -7.91 -7.13 10.09
CA GLU A 72 -9.04 -7.41 9.21
C GLU A 72 -8.56 -8.22 7.99
N ALA A 73 -7.54 -7.72 7.29
CA ALA A 73 -6.93 -8.42 6.16
C ALA A 73 -6.36 -9.80 6.57
N SER A 74 -5.69 -9.89 7.72
CA SER A 74 -5.11 -11.15 8.24
C SER A 74 -6.17 -12.17 8.64
N THR A 75 -7.33 -11.71 9.11
CA THR A 75 -8.44 -12.61 9.49
C THR A 75 -9.04 -13.25 8.24
N ILE A 76 -9.19 -12.46 7.18
CA ILE A 76 -9.62 -12.97 5.87
C ILE A 76 -8.59 -13.98 5.33
N GLU A 77 -7.28 -13.71 5.48
CA GLU A 77 -6.23 -14.66 5.09
C GLU A 77 -6.19 -15.96 5.94
N GLN A 78 -6.54 -15.94 7.23
CA GLN A 78 -6.38 -17.12 8.11
C GLN A 78 -7.54 -18.12 8.09
N THR A 79 -8.78 -17.68 7.92
CA THR A 79 -9.93 -18.61 7.95
C THR A 79 -10.10 -19.39 6.65
N ASP A 80 -9.35 -19.01 5.63
CA ASP A 80 -9.62 -19.36 4.25
C ASP A 80 -8.31 -19.71 3.54
N GLN A 81 -7.49 -20.60 4.09
CA GLN A 81 -6.19 -20.96 3.50
C GLN A 81 -6.33 -22.00 2.38
N LEU A 82 -5.63 -21.75 1.28
CA LEU A 82 -5.52 -22.65 0.14
C LEU A 82 -4.78 -23.90 0.62
N SER A 83 -5.32 -25.08 0.34
CA SER A 83 -4.65 -26.33 0.74
C SER A 83 -4.96 -27.47 -0.20
N ALA A 84 -3.99 -28.35 -0.42
CA ALA A 84 -4.17 -29.55 -1.25
C ALA A 84 -3.91 -30.84 -0.47
N THR A 85 -4.79 -31.82 -0.70
CA THR A 85 -4.67 -33.17 -0.15
C THR A 85 -4.84 -34.20 -1.26
N GLU A 86 -4.13 -35.32 -1.16
CA GLU A 86 -4.31 -36.47 -2.04
C GLU A 86 -4.92 -37.63 -1.24
N ALA A 87 -6.13 -38.04 -1.62
CA ALA A 87 -6.84 -39.15 -1.00
C ALA A 87 -7.81 -39.79 -1.99
N ASN A 88 -8.13 -41.07 -1.80
CA ASN A 88 -9.17 -41.78 -2.57
C ASN A 88 -9.01 -41.69 -4.11
N GLY A 89 -7.77 -41.63 -4.63
CA GLY A 89 -7.52 -41.53 -6.07
C GLY A 89 -7.89 -40.18 -6.68
N LYS A 90 -7.81 -39.09 -5.91
CA LYS A 90 -7.93 -37.71 -6.39
C LYS A 90 -7.09 -36.75 -5.57
N ILE A 91 -6.73 -35.63 -6.18
CA ILE A 91 -6.21 -34.45 -5.48
C ILE A 91 -7.40 -33.53 -5.24
N THR A 92 -7.63 -33.18 -3.97
CA THR A 92 -8.65 -32.23 -3.55
C THR A 92 -7.95 -30.97 -3.05
N ILE A 93 -8.21 -29.86 -3.73
CA ILE A 93 -7.74 -28.52 -3.38
C ILE A 93 -8.90 -27.80 -2.71
N LYS A 94 -8.78 -27.54 -1.41
CA LYS A 94 -9.68 -26.63 -0.73
C LYS A 94 -9.17 -25.22 -1.05
N ILE A 95 -9.93 -24.50 -1.86
CA ILE A 95 -9.59 -23.12 -2.22
C ILE A 95 -9.95 -22.26 -1.03
N SER A 96 -11.22 -22.28 -0.66
CA SER A 96 -11.81 -21.56 0.45
C SER A 96 -12.82 -22.44 1.18
N ASP A 97 -13.50 -21.91 2.19
CA ASP A 97 -14.75 -22.47 2.71
C ASP A 97 -15.87 -22.44 1.65
N GLU A 98 -15.73 -21.58 0.63
CA GLU A 98 -16.69 -21.41 -0.46
C GLU A 98 -16.43 -22.37 -1.63
N TYR A 99 -15.18 -22.72 -1.92
CA TYR A 99 -14.82 -23.47 -3.13
C TYR A 99 -13.90 -24.67 -2.89
N THR A 100 -14.19 -25.76 -3.58
CA THR A 100 -13.34 -26.97 -3.63
C THR A 100 -13.11 -27.39 -5.07
N LEU A 101 -11.84 -27.62 -5.44
CA LEU A 101 -11.43 -28.13 -6.74
C LEU A 101 -10.92 -29.57 -6.61
N GLU A 102 -11.37 -30.45 -7.49
CA GLU A 102 -10.97 -31.85 -7.52
C GLU A 102 -10.35 -32.24 -8.85
N VAL A 103 -9.20 -32.92 -8.80
CA VAL A 103 -8.50 -33.49 -9.96
C VAL A 103 -8.36 -35.00 -9.78
N PRO A 104 -9.00 -35.84 -10.61
CA PRO A 104 -8.89 -37.30 -10.51
C PRO A 104 -7.45 -37.82 -10.68
N LYS A 105 -7.16 -38.98 -10.09
CA LYS A 105 -5.87 -39.70 -10.21
C LYS A 105 -6.09 -41.22 -10.15
N PRO A 106 -6.03 -41.96 -11.27
CA PRO A 106 -5.60 -41.52 -12.60
C PRO A 106 -6.60 -40.55 -13.25
N ASN A 107 -6.08 -39.66 -14.09
CA ASN A 107 -6.83 -38.69 -14.88
C ASN A 107 -6.83 -39.06 -16.37
N THR A 108 -7.64 -40.06 -16.74
CA THR A 108 -7.73 -40.51 -18.13
C THR A 108 -8.41 -39.50 -19.05
N ASP A 109 -9.22 -38.61 -18.47
CA ASP A 109 -10.10 -37.70 -19.21
C ASP A 109 -9.61 -36.24 -19.15
N GLN A 110 -8.38 -36.01 -18.64
CA GLN A 110 -7.76 -34.70 -18.45
C GLN A 110 -8.70 -33.70 -17.75
N SER A 111 -9.44 -34.20 -16.74
CA SER A 111 -10.56 -33.51 -16.13
C SER A 111 -10.25 -32.89 -14.78
N TRP A 112 -11.03 -31.88 -14.42
CA TRP A 112 -11.09 -31.32 -13.08
C TRP A 112 -12.49 -30.77 -12.83
N THR A 113 -12.89 -30.66 -11.57
CA THR A 113 -14.22 -30.21 -11.17
C THR A 113 -14.11 -29.18 -10.06
N LEU A 114 -14.75 -28.04 -10.24
CA LEU A 114 -14.89 -27.01 -9.21
C LEU A 114 -16.31 -27.09 -8.63
N THR A 115 -16.41 -27.04 -7.30
CA THR A 115 -17.68 -27.08 -6.56
C THR A 115 -17.74 -25.90 -5.60
N ASP A 116 -18.85 -25.17 -5.57
CA ASP A 116 -19.11 -24.12 -4.57
C ASP A 116 -19.81 -24.68 -3.31
N LYS A 117 -19.95 -23.88 -2.26
CA LYS A 117 -20.61 -24.29 -1.01
C LYS A 117 -22.09 -24.63 -1.19
N GLU A 118 -22.75 -23.99 -2.17
CA GLU A 118 -24.14 -24.28 -2.54
C GLU A 118 -24.29 -25.64 -3.23
N GLY A 119 -23.18 -26.25 -3.64
CA GLY A 119 -23.12 -27.54 -4.30
C GLY A 119 -23.28 -27.47 -5.82
N ASN A 120 -23.28 -26.26 -6.41
CA ASN A 120 -23.16 -26.10 -7.84
C ASN A 120 -21.77 -26.53 -8.29
N LYS A 121 -21.66 -27.01 -9.52
CA LYS A 121 -20.42 -27.57 -10.05
C LYS A 121 -20.19 -27.14 -11.48
N VAL A 122 -18.92 -26.93 -11.81
CA VAL A 122 -18.45 -26.91 -13.19
C VAL A 122 -17.40 -27.98 -13.39
N LYS A 123 -17.54 -28.75 -14.46
CA LYS A 123 -16.59 -29.79 -14.84
C LYS A 123 -15.91 -29.41 -16.15
N ILE A 124 -14.59 -29.54 -16.17
CA ILE A 124 -13.77 -29.34 -17.37
C ILE A 124 -13.11 -30.67 -17.71
N TRP A 125 -13.10 -31.07 -18.98
CA TRP A 125 -12.50 -32.35 -19.42
C TRP A 125 -12.11 -32.35 -20.90
N GLY A 126 -11.21 -33.28 -21.28
CA GLY A 126 -10.81 -33.52 -22.67
C GLY A 126 -10.38 -32.26 -23.41
N ASP A 127 -10.92 -32.08 -24.62
CA ASP A 127 -10.73 -30.88 -25.43
C ASP A 127 -11.51 -29.69 -24.86
N PRO A 128 -10.90 -28.87 -23.98
CA PRO A 128 -11.47 -28.46 -22.71
C PRO A 128 -12.95 -28.12 -22.78
N HIS A 129 -13.78 -29.14 -22.59
CA HIS A 129 -15.23 -29.03 -22.54
C HIS A 129 -15.63 -28.55 -21.16
N VAL A 130 -16.32 -27.42 -21.10
CA VAL A 130 -16.89 -26.86 -19.88
C VAL A 130 -18.35 -27.27 -19.81
N ASP A 131 -18.69 -27.92 -18.70
CA ASP A 131 -20.02 -28.39 -18.33
C ASP A 131 -20.41 -27.62 -17.06
N GLU A 132 -21.24 -26.58 -17.21
CA GLU A 132 -21.55 -25.64 -16.12
C GLU A 132 -22.54 -26.23 -15.11
N ASN A 133 -23.18 -27.36 -15.37
CA ASN A 133 -24.16 -27.97 -14.47
C ASN A 133 -23.84 -29.42 -14.11
N ALA A 134 -22.67 -29.91 -14.53
CA ALA A 134 -22.22 -31.29 -14.38
C ALA A 134 -23.26 -32.30 -14.93
N ASP A 135 -23.99 -31.93 -15.98
CA ASP A 135 -25.01 -32.79 -16.59
C ASP A 135 -24.44 -33.80 -17.61
N GLY A 136 -23.13 -33.74 -17.84
CA GLY A 136 -22.38 -34.59 -18.76
C GLY A 136 -22.34 -34.07 -20.20
N LYS A 137 -22.82 -32.85 -20.46
CA LYS A 137 -22.79 -32.21 -21.79
C LYS A 137 -21.90 -30.99 -21.80
N THR A 138 -21.26 -30.77 -22.94
CA THR A 138 -20.50 -29.55 -23.19
C THR A 138 -21.46 -28.38 -23.34
N ASP A 139 -21.37 -27.40 -22.43
CA ASP A 139 -22.03 -26.12 -22.58
C ASP A 139 -21.19 -25.19 -23.46
N TRP A 140 -19.87 -25.19 -23.31
CA TRP A 140 -18.94 -24.45 -24.16
C TRP A 140 -17.54 -25.05 -24.02
N ASP A 141 -16.59 -24.64 -24.84
CA ASP A 141 -15.20 -25.15 -24.77
C ASP A 141 -14.18 -24.03 -24.95
N PHE A 142 -12.93 -24.28 -24.58
CA PHE A 142 -11.81 -23.37 -24.82
C PHE A 142 -10.58 -24.09 -25.37
N LYS A 143 -9.82 -23.42 -26.24
CA LYS A 143 -8.67 -24.01 -26.96
C LYS A 143 -7.30 -23.48 -26.55
N GLN A 144 -7.25 -22.42 -25.74
CA GLN A 144 -6.01 -21.74 -25.36
C GLN A 144 -5.92 -21.60 -23.85
N GLY A 145 -4.74 -21.24 -23.35
CA GLY A 145 -4.57 -20.90 -21.93
C GLY A 145 -5.60 -19.86 -21.49
N SER A 146 -6.27 -20.16 -20.38
CA SER A 146 -7.43 -19.39 -19.89
C SER A 146 -7.47 -19.42 -18.37
N THR A 147 -7.96 -18.36 -17.74
CA THR A 147 -8.12 -18.24 -16.28
C THR A 147 -9.58 -18.22 -15.90
N PHE A 148 -9.98 -19.08 -14.97
CA PHE A 148 -11.26 -19.01 -14.29
C PHE A 148 -11.10 -18.14 -13.04
N LEU A 149 -11.76 -16.99 -13.04
CA LEU A 149 -11.76 -16.03 -11.94
C LEU A 149 -13.02 -16.22 -11.09
N LEU A 150 -12.83 -16.61 -9.83
CA LEU A 150 -13.89 -16.82 -8.87
C LEU A 150 -14.40 -15.50 -8.27
N ALA A 151 -15.56 -15.53 -7.64
CA ALA A 151 -16.15 -14.36 -6.99
C ALA A 151 -15.32 -13.87 -5.79
N ASP A 152 -14.59 -14.78 -5.12
CA ASP A 152 -13.69 -14.45 -4.01
C ASP A 152 -12.34 -13.86 -4.46
N GLY A 153 -12.11 -13.74 -5.76
CA GLY A 153 -10.86 -13.22 -6.33
C GLY A 153 -9.80 -14.28 -6.60
N THR A 154 -10.04 -15.55 -6.28
CA THR A 154 -9.14 -16.65 -6.65
C THR A 154 -9.06 -16.80 -8.16
N LYS A 155 -7.84 -16.92 -8.68
CA LYS A 155 -7.56 -17.22 -10.09
C LYS A 155 -7.19 -18.68 -10.24
N ILE A 156 -7.81 -19.36 -11.19
CA ILE A 156 -7.47 -20.73 -11.61
C ILE A 156 -6.99 -20.64 -13.06
N SER A 157 -5.69 -20.42 -13.23
CA SER A 157 -5.06 -20.27 -14.54
C SER A 157 -4.75 -21.65 -15.14
N VAL A 158 -5.39 -21.93 -16.27
CA VAL A 158 -5.34 -23.24 -16.95
C VAL A 158 -4.25 -23.21 -18.02
N GLY A 159 -3.20 -23.99 -17.80
CA GLY A 159 -2.24 -24.34 -18.84
C GLY A 159 -2.83 -25.38 -19.78
N THR A 160 -2.62 -25.21 -21.08
CA THR A 160 -3.13 -26.12 -22.11
C THR A 160 -2.00 -26.70 -22.97
N ALA A 161 -2.17 -27.94 -23.44
CA ALA A 161 -1.21 -28.63 -24.30
C ALA A 161 -1.89 -29.36 -25.47
N PRO A 162 -1.25 -29.47 -26.65
CA PRO A 162 -1.78 -30.26 -27.76
C PRO A 162 -1.89 -31.75 -27.42
N PHE A 163 -2.99 -32.39 -27.84
CA PHE A 163 -3.26 -33.82 -27.57
C PHE A 163 -3.50 -34.66 -28.84
N GLY A 164 -3.11 -34.13 -30.00
CA GLY A 164 -3.27 -34.77 -31.31
C GLY A 164 -4.62 -34.46 -31.97
N ASN A 165 -4.72 -34.72 -33.28
CA ASN A 165 -5.92 -34.45 -34.10
C ASN A 165 -6.47 -33.01 -33.99
N GLY A 166 -5.60 -32.02 -33.70
CA GLY A 166 -6.01 -30.63 -33.50
C GLY A 166 -6.70 -30.35 -32.16
N MET A 167 -6.80 -31.34 -31.28
CA MET A 167 -7.32 -31.17 -29.92
C MET A 167 -6.26 -30.57 -29.01
N THR A 168 -6.72 -29.79 -28.04
CA THR A 168 -5.93 -29.28 -26.93
C THR A 168 -6.47 -29.91 -25.64
N VAL A 169 -5.71 -30.03 -24.56
CA VAL A 169 -6.21 -30.50 -23.26
C VAL A 169 -5.62 -29.68 -22.12
N THR A 170 -6.22 -29.74 -20.93
CA THR A 170 -5.63 -29.14 -19.72
C THR A 170 -4.32 -29.88 -19.38
N SER A 171 -3.20 -29.16 -19.26
CA SER A 171 -1.91 -29.71 -18.84
C SER A 171 -1.59 -29.43 -17.38
N SER A 172 -1.99 -28.25 -16.90
CA SER A 172 -1.67 -27.76 -15.56
C SER A 172 -2.72 -26.75 -15.08
N LEU A 173 -2.81 -26.60 -13.77
CA LEU A 173 -3.60 -25.57 -13.10
C LEU A 173 -2.67 -24.79 -12.18
N THR A 174 -2.68 -23.48 -12.29
CA THR A 174 -2.06 -22.58 -11.31
C THR A 174 -3.20 -21.90 -10.57
N ILE A 175 -3.37 -22.24 -9.29
CA ILE A 175 -4.38 -21.66 -8.42
C ILE A 175 -3.66 -20.62 -7.57
N THR A 176 -4.06 -19.36 -7.69
CA THR A 176 -3.47 -18.22 -6.97
C THR A 176 -4.57 -17.48 -6.23
N ARG A 177 -4.32 -17.21 -4.96
CA ARG A 177 -5.16 -16.34 -4.13
C ARG A 177 -4.28 -15.54 -3.19
N GLY A 178 -4.11 -14.25 -3.49
CA GLY A 178 -3.15 -13.42 -2.78
C GLY A 178 -1.74 -14.02 -2.81
N ASP A 179 -1.10 -14.19 -1.65
CA ASP A 179 0.24 -14.81 -1.57
C ASP A 179 0.22 -16.35 -1.51
N GLU A 180 -0.94 -16.98 -1.52
CA GLU A 180 -1.05 -18.44 -1.54
C GLU A 180 -1.12 -18.95 -2.98
N ALA A 181 -0.46 -20.08 -3.23
CA ALA A 181 -0.54 -20.74 -4.52
C ALA A 181 -0.42 -22.26 -4.45
N ILE A 182 -1.23 -22.93 -5.26
CA ILE A 182 -1.09 -24.35 -5.55
C ILE A 182 -0.96 -24.52 -7.05
N THR A 183 0.07 -25.26 -7.47
CA THR A 183 0.21 -25.67 -8.87
C THR A 183 -0.08 -27.15 -9.00
N VAL A 184 -0.95 -27.53 -9.92
CA VAL A 184 -1.18 -28.91 -10.35
C VAL A 184 -0.59 -29.09 -11.74
N SER A 185 0.15 -30.18 -11.96
CA SER A 185 0.80 -30.46 -13.24
C SER A 185 0.64 -31.92 -13.66
N GLY A 186 0.86 -32.20 -14.95
CA GLY A 186 0.83 -33.55 -15.50
C GLY A 186 -0.58 -34.09 -15.75
N ILE A 187 -1.57 -33.20 -15.89
CA ILE A 187 -2.97 -33.56 -16.20
C ILE A 187 -3.06 -34.18 -17.61
N ASP A 188 -2.39 -33.58 -18.59
CA ASP A 188 -2.29 -34.03 -19.99
C ASP A 188 -1.64 -35.42 -20.12
N LYS A 189 -0.72 -35.75 -19.21
CA LYS A 189 0.09 -36.98 -19.24
C LYS A 189 -0.45 -38.09 -18.35
N ASN A 190 -1.55 -37.85 -17.63
CA ASN A 190 -2.06 -38.78 -16.62
C ASN A 190 -1.00 -39.10 -15.54
N THR A 191 -0.15 -38.13 -15.20
CA THR A 191 0.88 -38.20 -14.14
C THR A 191 0.68 -37.07 -13.15
N VAL A 192 -0.56 -36.89 -12.70
CA VAL A 192 -0.98 -35.73 -11.92
C VAL A 192 -0.19 -35.62 -10.61
N SER A 193 0.38 -34.45 -10.38
CA SER A 193 1.06 -34.07 -9.14
C SER A 193 0.74 -32.62 -8.79
N TYR A 194 0.90 -32.26 -7.52
CA TYR A 194 0.72 -30.89 -7.07
C TYR A 194 1.93 -30.39 -6.27
N THR A 195 2.13 -29.08 -6.27
CA THR A 195 3.02 -28.37 -5.37
C THR A 195 2.17 -27.36 -4.62
N ASP A 196 2.20 -27.46 -3.30
CA ASP A 196 1.49 -26.58 -2.39
C ASP A 196 2.49 -25.55 -1.84
N SER A 197 2.38 -24.33 -2.35
CA SER A 197 3.22 -23.20 -1.98
C SER A 197 2.32 -22.17 -1.30
N ASN A 198 2.14 -22.31 0.01
CA ASN A 198 1.41 -21.36 0.86
C ASN A 198 2.07 -19.95 0.96
N THR A 199 2.99 -19.62 0.06
CA THR A 199 3.70 -18.35 -0.04
C THR A 199 4.13 -18.11 -1.49
N GLY A 200 4.25 -16.84 -1.90
CA GLY A 200 4.75 -16.45 -3.22
C GLY A 200 3.71 -16.50 -4.35
N GLY A 201 2.43 -16.60 -4.02
CA GLY A 201 1.30 -16.68 -4.95
C GLY A 201 1.23 -15.47 -5.89
N ARG A 202 1.42 -14.25 -5.38
CA ARG A 202 1.41 -13.02 -6.20
C ARG A 202 2.52 -13.02 -7.24
N ALA A 203 3.72 -13.42 -6.82
CA ALA A 203 4.88 -13.49 -7.71
C ALA A 203 4.75 -14.60 -8.75
N LEU A 204 3.98 -15.65 -8.44
CA LEU A 204 3.64 -16.71 -9.38
C LEU A 204 2.54 -16.26 -10.34
N ASP A 205 1.50 -15.59 -9.84
CA ASP A 205 0.38 -15.03 -10.59
C ASP A 205 0.88 -14.05 -11.64
N ALA A 206 1.69 -13.06 -11.23
CA ALA A 206 2.29 -12.09 -12.14
C ALA A 206 3.21 -12.70 -13.22
N LYS A 207 3.66 -13.95 -13.05
CA LYS A 207 4.43 -14.70 -14.07
C LYS A 207 3.55 -15.63 -14.90
N THR A 208 2.33 -15.89 -14.47
CA THR A 208 1.39 -16.83 -15.06
C THR A 208 0.40 -16.05 -15.92
N ASN A 209 0.63 -16.07 -17.24
CA ASN A 209 -0.29 -15.43 -18.17
C ASN A 209 -1.73 -15.96 -18.05
N ASP A 210 -2.69 -15.06 -17.83
CA ASP A 210 -4.11 -15.42 -17.67
C ASP A 210 -4.80 -15.82 -18.98
N GLY A 211 -4.27 -15.36 -20.11
CA GLY A 211 -4.87 -15.65 -21.41
C GLY A 211 -6.33 -15.17 -21.50
N TYR A 212 -7.26 -16.07 -21.79
CA TYR A 212 -8.69 -15.74 -21.81
C TYR A 212 -9.28 -15.81 -20.40
N ILE A 213 -9.99 -14.78 -19.96
CA ILE A 213 -10.57 -14.75 -18.61
C ILE A 213 -12.04 -15.13 -18.65
N PHE A 214 -12.40 -16.14 -17.88
CA PHE A 214 -13.76 -16.55 -17.58
C PHE A 214 -14.08 -16.15 -16.15
N LYS A 215 -15.02 -15.22 -15.97
CA LYS A 215 -15.41 -14.71 -14.65
C LYS A 215 -16.71 -15.36 -14.19
N GLU A 216 -16.70 -15.82 -12.94
CA GLU A 216 -17.87 -16.37 -12.27
C GLU A 216 -19.00 -15.33 -12.23
N GLY A 217 -20.22 -15.79 -12.56
CA GLY A 217 -21.45 -15.03 -12.48
C GLY A 217 -22.12 -15.21 -11.13
N SER A 218 -23.35 -15.74 -11.13
CA SER A 218 -24.14 -15.97 -9.92
C SER A 218 -23.81 -17.31 -9.23
N GLY A 219 -22.60 -17.84 -9.42
CA GLY A 219 -22.16 -19.16 -8.96
C GLY A 219 -21.32 -19.89 -10.01
N VAL A 220 -20.64 -20.96 -9.60
CA VAL A 220 -19.71 -21.70 -10.48
C VAL A 220 -20.41 -22.41 -11.65
N ASN A 221 -21.74 -22.42 -11.69
CA ASN A 221 -22.54 -22.91 -12.81
C ASN A 221 -22.92 -21.83 -13.84
N LYS A 222 -22.29 -20.66 -13.77
CA LYS A 222 -22.52 -19.53 -14.68
C LYS A 222 -21.23 -18.78 -14.93
N TRP A 223 -20.74 -18.79 -16.17
CA TRP A 223 -19.53 -18.06 -16.53
C TRP A 223 -19.77 -16.99 -17.60
N THR A 224 -18.98 -15.94 -17.51
CA THR A 224 -18.92 -14.85 -18.51
C THR A 224 -17.49 -14.71 -19.01
N THR A 225 -17.31 -14.21 -20.22
CA THR A 225 -15.98 -13.76 -20.68
C THR A 225 -15.71 -12.35 -20.18
N ALA A 226 -14.46 -12.04 -19.82
CA ALA A 226 -14.03 -10.68 -19.50
C ALA A 226 -12.97 -10.19 -20.51
N ASP A 227 -13.02 -8.90 -20.84
CA ASP A 227 -11.93 -8.23 -21.56
C ASP A 227 -10.83 -7.73 -20.61
N SER A 228 -9.79 -7.11 -21.16
CA SER A 228 -8.66 -6.53 -20.41
C SER A 228 -9.04 -5.38 -19.46
N GLN A 229 -10.29 -4.91 -19.53
CA GLN A 229 -10.84 -3.88 -18.66
C GLN A 229 -11.86 -4.47 -17.67
N GLY A 230 -12.05 -5.80 -17.65
CA GLY A 230 -13.00 -6.49 -16.79
C GLY A 230 -14.45 -6.44 -17.26
N ASN A 231 -14.73 -5.93 -18.46
CA ASN A 231 -16.10 -5.89 -18.97
C ASN A 231 -16.59 -7.28 -19.34
N GLN A 232 -17.74 -7.67 -18.80
CA GLN A 232 -18.28 -9.01 -18.93
C GLN A 232 -19.18 -9.15 -20.17
N THR A 233 -19.05 -10.29 -20.87
CA THR A 233 -19.97 -10.72 -21.93
C THR A 233 -20.41 -12.16 -21.67
N THR A 234 -21.72 -12.43 -21.78
CA THR A 234 -22.29 -13.77 -21.58
C THR A 234 -21.75 -14.79 -22.56
N ILE A 235 -21.49 -16.02 -22.09
CA ILE A 235 -21.09 -17.14 -22.92
C ILE A 235 -22.34 -17.85 -23.47
N GLY A 236 -22.40 -18.04 -24.78
CA GLY A 236 -23.47 -18.81 -25.41
C GLY A 236 -23.20 -20.32 -25.34
N LYS A 237 -24.26 -21.13 -25.26
CA LYS A 237 -24.13 -22.60 -25.34
C LYS A 237 -23.61 -23.05 -26.71
N GLY A 238 -22.80 -24.11 -26.73
CA GLY A 238 -22.15 -24.70 -27.90
C GLY A 238 -21.12 -23.80 -28.57
N GLN A 239 -20.60 -22.80 -27.87
CA GLN A 239 -19.62 -21.86 -28.43
C GLN A 239 -18.19 -22.27 -28.07
N ASN A 240 -17.32 -22.30 -29.08
CA ASN A 240 -15.89 -22.45 -28.87
C ASN A 240 -15.30 -21.11 -28.46
N GLN A 241 -15.02 -20.94 -27.18
CA GLN A 241 -14.29 -19.79 -26.65
C GLN A 241 -12.80 -19.94 -26.91
N ALA A 242 -12.08 -18.82 -26.87
CA ALA A 242 -10.62 -18.82 -26.97
C ALA A 242 -10.03 -19.47 -28.26
N MET A 243 -10.75 -19.45 -29.38
CA MET A 243 -10.30 -20.02 -30.67
C MET A 243 -9.26 -19.16 -31.43
N GLY A 244 -9.08 -17.90 -31.02
CA GLY A 244 -8.20 -16.94 -31.68
C GLY A 244 -6.72 -17.14 -31.36
N ALA A 245 -5.91 -16.14 -31.70
CA ALA A 245 -4.52 -16.11 -31.24
C ALA A 245 -4.47 -16.16 -29.70
N ALA A 246 -3.45 -16.85 -29.17
CA ALA A 246 -3.20 -16.88 -27.74
C ALA A 246 -3.16 -15.45 -27.20
N LYS A 247 -3.94 -15.20 -26.16
CA LYS A 247 -3.99 -13.92 -25.48
C LYS A 247 -2.86 -13.85 -24.45
N THR A 248 -2.24 -12.69 -24.37
CA THR A 248 -1.32 -12.36 -23.28
C THR A 248 -1.95 -11.25 -22.45
N TYR A 249 -2.70 -11.65 -21.42
CA TYR A 249 -3.39 -10.74 -20.52
C TYR A 249 -3.02 -11.12 -19.10
N GLU A 250 -2.94 -10.09 -18.27
CA GLU A 250 -2.80 -10.23 -16.83
C GLU A 250 -3.89 -9.38 -16.20
N LEU A 251 -4.77 -10.01 -15.44
CA LEU A 251 -5.70 -9.29 -14.57
C LEU A 251 -5.18 -9.45 -13.15
N ALA A 252 -4.66 -8.35 -12.61
CA ALA A 252 -4.38 -8.28 -11.19
C ALA A 252 -5.71 -8.43 -10.45
N VAL A 253 -5.86 -9.53 -9.72
CA VAL A 253 -6.97 -9.74 -8.79
C VAL A 253 -6.38 -10.16 -7.47
N GLU A 254 -6.61 -9.35 -6.45
CA GLU A 254 -6.12 -9.64 -5.12
C GLU A 254 -7.33 -9.91 -4.21
N ALA A 255 -7.48 -11.18 -3.84
CA ALA A 255 -8.39 -11.58 -2.78
C ALA A 255 -7.83 -11.06 -1.45
N ASN A 256 -8.73 -10.58 -0.57
CA ASN A 256 -8.46 -10.19 0.82
C ASN A 256 -7.91 -8.77 1.04
N ASP A 257 -8.00 -7.90 0.05
CA ASP A 257 -7.61 -6.50 0.21
C ASP A 257 -8.60 -5.72 1.08
N VAL A 258 -8.07 -4.84 1.91
CA VAL A 258 -8.88 -3.94 2.72
C VAL A 258 -8.59 -2.50 2.34
N GLU A 259 -9.66 -1.75 2.05
CA GLU A 259 -9.56 -0.35 1.65
C GLU A 259 -8.94 0.51 2.77
N MET A 260 -7.94 1.32 2.40
CA MET A 260 -7.39 2.35 3.29
C MET A 260 -8.46 3.38 3.64
N SER A 261 -8.50 3.88 4.89
CA SER A 261 -9.37 5.01 5.17
C SER A 261 -8.96 6.24 4.37
N GLN A 262 -9.92 7.14 4.16
CA GLN A 262 -9.65 8.42 3.52
C GLN A 262 -8.58 9.22 4.25
N ALA A 263 -8.54 9.15 5.59
CA ALA A 263 -7.54 9.84 6.39
C ALA A 263 -6.12 9.30 6.13
N MET A 264 -5.97 7.99 5.97
CA MET A 264 -4.71 7.36 5.60
C MET A 264 -4.28 7.78 4.20
N LYS A 265 -5.20 7.73 3.22
CA LYS A 265 -4.95 8.13 1.83
C LYS A 265 -4.48 9.58 1.75
N ASP A 266 -5.19 10.49 2.41
CA ASP A 266 -4.86 11.92 2.44
C ASP A 266 -3.49 12.18 3.10
N PHE A 267 -3.19 11.47 4.19
CA PHE A 267 -1.92 11.62 4.89
C PHE A 267 -0.73 11.12 4.06
N LEU A 268 -0.85 9.95 3.41
CA LEU A 268 0.18 9.41 2.53
C LEU A 268 0.40 10.31 1.31
N ALA A 269 -0.68 10.84 0.72
CA ALA A 269 -0.58 11.81 -0.38
C ALA A 269 0.14 13.11 0.04
N ALA A 270 -0.08 13.58 1.27
CA ALA A 270 0.62 14.74 1.82
C ALA A 270 2.08 14.45 2.23
N ASN A 271 2.46 13.17 2.37
CA ASN A 271 3.77 12.73 2.86
C ASN A 271 4.39 11.69 1.90
N PRO A 272 4.78 12.10 0.68
CA PRO A 272 5.30 11.19 -0.35
C PRO A 272 6.64 10.51 0.03
N GLN A 273 7.30 11.00 1.08
CA GLN A 273 8.50 10.39 1.64
C GLN A 273 8.25 9.09 2.41
N ILE A 274 7.00 8.78 2.76
CA ILE A 274 6.63 7.51 3.40
C ILE A 274 6.29 6.51 2.29
N PRO A 275 7.21 5.60 1.92
CA PRO A 275 6.90 4.62 0.90
C PRO A 275 5.81 3.68 1.40
N TYR A 276 4.90 3.31 0.52
CA TYR A 276 4.00 2.19 0.71
C TYR A 276 3.96 1.40 -0.59
N THR A 277 3.71 0.11 -0.46
CA THR A 277 3.54 -0.80 -1.59
C THR A 277 2.05 -0.92 -1.85
N ASP A 278 1.62 -0.37 -2.97
CA ASP A 278 0.29 -0.48 -3.55
C ASP A 278 0.56 -0.86 -5.01
N SER A 279 0.69 -2.16 -5.24
CA SER A 279 1.29 -2.71 -6.46
C SER A 279 0.40 -2.50 -7.69
N ASP A 280 -0.90 -2.30 -7.48
CA ASP A 280 -1.93 -2.15 -8.51
C ASP A 280 -2.57 -0.74 -8.53
N GLY A 281 -2.34 0.08 -7.51
CA GLY A 281 -2.76 1.48 -7.45
C GLY A 281 -4.25 1.66 -7.18
N ASP A 282 -4.92 0.64 -6.65
CA ASP A 282 -6.36 0.59 -6.45
C ASP A 282 -6.80 1.21 -5.10
N GLY A 283 -5.83 1.53 -4.24
CA GLY A 283 -6.03 2.16 -2.94
C GLY A 283 -6.55 1.23 -1.84
N LYS A 284 -6.48 -0.09 -2.06
CA LYS A 284 -6.64 -1.14 -1.05
C LYS A 284 -5.28 -1.82 -0.82
N LEU A 285 -5.13 -2.46 0.34
CA LEU A 285 -3.87 -3.08 0.74
C LEU A 285 -4.15 -4.44 1.37
N THR A 286 -3.21 -5.35 1.17
CA THR A 286 -3.18 -6.69 1.75
C THR A 286 -2.62 -6.67 3.17
N ALA A 287 -2.72 -7.78 3.93
CA ALA A 287 -2.16 -7.83 5.29
C ALA A 287 -0.64 -7.59 5.32
N SER A 288 0.07 -8.07 4.29
CA SER A 288 1.52 -7.88 4.14
C SER A 288 1.87 -6.43 3.76
N GLU A 289 1.08 -5.79 2.91
CA GLU A 289 1.28 -4.39 2.54
C GLU A 289 0.92 -3.45 3.69
N TYR A 290 -0.16 -3.73 4.44
CA TYR A 290 -0.45 -3.03 5.70
C TYR A 290 0.67 -3.17 6.72
N LYS A 291 1.30 -4.35 6.81
CA LYS A 291 2.49 -4.55 7.66
C LYS A 291 3.65 -3.67 7.21
N THR A 292 3.93 -3.63 5.91
CA THR A 292 4.99 -2.79 5.33
C THR A 292 4.72 -1.30 5.56
N LEU A 293 3.47 -0.87 5.35
CA LEU A 293 3.01 0.48 5.66
C LEU A 293 3.19 0.80 7.15
N MET A 294 2.78 -0.09 8.05
CA MET A 294 2.94 0.08 9.50
C MET A 294 4.42 0.20 9.90
N ASP A 295 5.31 -0.59 9.30
CA ASP A 295 6.75 -0.50 9.54
C ASP A 295 7.30 0.86 9.09
N ASN A 296 6.86 1.37 7.94
CA ASN A 296 7.27 2.68 7.43
C ASN A 296 6.72 3.85 8.26
N LEU A 297 5.43 3.81 8.64
CA LEU A 297 4.83 4.77 9.57
C LEU A 297 5.56 4.77 10.93
N THR A 298 5.98 3.60 11.41
CA THR A 298 6.74 3.45 12.65
C THR A 298 8.12 4.10 12.54
N ARG A 299 8.84 3.90 11.43
CA ARG A 299 10.14 4.55 11.17
C ARG A 299 10.00 6.07 11.14
N GLU A 300 8.98 6.58 10.46
CA GLU A 300 8.73 8.03 10.39
C GLU A 300 8.40 8.62 11.76
N ARG A 301 7.55 7.94 12.54
CA ARG A 301 7.27 8.31 13.94
C ARG A 301 8.55 8.39 14.77
N ASP A 302 9.44 7.41 14.66
CA ASP A 302 10.69 7.37 15.44
C ASP A 302 11.66 8.49 15.05
N SER A 303 11.76 8.77 13.74
CA SER A 303 12.50 9.91 13.21
C SER A 303 11.97 11.23 13.76
N LEU A 304 10.66 11.46 13.68
CA LEU A 304 10.02 12.68 14.16
C LEU A 304 10.10 12.83 15.68
N THR A 305 9.98 11.75 16.43
CA THR A 305 10.12 11.75 17.90
C THR A 305 11.52 12.19 18.29
N SER A 306 12.54 11.60 17.66
CA SER A 306 13.95 11.96 17.90
C SER A 306 14.22 13.43 17.55
N SER A 307 13.70 13.88 16.40
CA SER A 307 13.83 15.27 15.95
C SER A 307 13.12 16.26 16.89
N SER A 308 11.92 15.93 17.37
CA SER A 308 11.16 16.75 18.33
C SER A 308 11.90 16.89 19.67
N GLN A 309 12.52 15.81 20.18
CA GLN A 309 13.33 15.87 21.40
C GLN A 309 14.57 16.77 21.26
N LEU A 310 15.24 16.70 20.11
CA LEU A 310 16.37 17.57 19.81
C LEU A 310 15.94 19.04 19.75
N GLU A 311 14.84 19.34 19.07
CA GLU A 311 14.31 20.71 18.98
C GLU A 311 13.82 21.24 20.32
N MET A 312 13.22 20.40 21.17
CA MET A 312 12.87 20.79 22.54
C MET A 312 14.13 21.16 23.35
N THR A 313 15.22 20.40 23.18
CA THR A 313 16.50 20.71 23.82
C THR A 313 17.08 22.03 23.28
N MET A 314 17.00 22.27 21.97
CA MET A 314 17.41 23.53 21.34
C MET A 314 16.54 24.70 21.80
N LEU A 315 15.23 24.51 21.96
CA LEU A 315 14.30 25.50 22.46
C LEU A 315 14.65 25.87 23.90
N GLN A 316 14.89 24.90 24.77
CA GLN A 316 15.36 25.14 26.14
C GLN A 316 16.67 25.93 26.17
N SER A 317 17.63 25.57 25.30
CA SER A 317 18.90 26.29 25.17
C SER A 317 18.71 27.74 24.69
N THR A 318 17.87 27.94 23.66
CA THR A 318 17.58 29.26 23.08
C THR A 318 16.83 30.13 24.08
N MET A 319 15.86 29.56 24.81
CA MET A 319 15.17 30.22 25.93
C MET A 319 16.13 30.62 27.04
N GLY A 320 17.08 29.75 27.38
CA GLY A 320 18.14 30.08 28.35
C GLY A 320 18.96 31.29 27.89
N LYS A 321 19.40 31.31 26.62
CA LYS A 321 20.14 32.45 26.03
C LYS A 321 19.30 33.72 25.95
N TYR A 322 18.02 33.59 25.62
CA TYR A 322 17.07 34.70 25.59
C TYR A 322 16.94 35.32 26.98
N ASN A 323 16.65 34.52 28.00
CA ASN A 323 16.53 34.98 29.40
C ASN A 323 17.82 35.65 29.88
N GLN A 324 18.99 35.06 29.62
CA GLN A 324 20.28 35.68 29.96
C GLN A 324 20.49 37.03 29.27
N THR A 325 20.12 37.14 27.99
CA THR A 325 20.27 38.39 27.22
C THR A 325 19.26 39.44 27.71
N PHE A 326 18.04 39.03 28.06
CA PHE A 326 17.02 39.89 28.65
C PHE A 326 17.41 40.40 30.03
N GLU A 327 17.94 39.53 30.90
CA GLU A 327 18.49 39.92 32.20
C GLU A 327 19.67 40.90 32.04
N ALA A 328 20.57 40.65 31.08
CA ALA A 328 21.67 41.56 30.78
C ALA A 328 21.17 42.92 30.30
N LEU A 329 20.15 42.95 29.43
CA LEU A 329 19.50 44.17 28.95
C LEU A 329 18.80 44.93 30.09
N SER A 330 18.09 44.22 30.96
CA SER A 330 17.42 44.78 32.14
C SER A 330 18.43 45.42 33.10
N ASN A 331 19.51 44.69 33.40
CA ASN A 331 20.61 45.19 34.24
C ASN A 331 21.32 46.38 33.62
N PHE A 332 21.57 46.34 32.30
CA PHE A 332 22.14 47.45 31.56
C PHE A 332 21.24 48.69 31.65
N THR A 333 19.94 48.54 31.40
CA THR A 333 18.96 49.62 31.47
C THR A 333 18.91 50.23 32.87
N SER A 334 18.85 49.40 33.91
CA SER A 334 18.83 49.86 35.30
C SER A 334 20.08 50.67 35.66
N LYS A 335 21.27 50.18 35.30
CA LYS A 335 22.54 50.88 35.53
C LYS A 335 22.67 52.16 34.70
N TYR A 336 22.19 52.15 33.46
CA TYR A 336 22.17 53.32 32.60
C TYR A 336 21.29 54.44 33.19
N PHE A 337 20.09 54.12 33.66
CA PHE A 337 19.21 55.08 34.35
C PHE A 337 19.86 55.64 35.63
N GLN A 338 20.52 54.80 36.43
CA GLN A 338 21.24 55.25 37.63
C GLN A 338 22.42 56.18 37.28
N SER A 339 23.16 55.87 36.20
CA SER A 339 24.24 56.73 35.71
C SER A 339 23.71 58.10 35.27
N MET A 340 22.62 58.12 34.50
CA MET A 340 21.95 59.35 34.09
C MET A 340 21.44 60.17 35.29
N GLN A 341 20.87 59.53 36.30
CA GLN A 341 20.48 60.19 37.56
C GLN A 341 21.68 60.81 38.29
N THR A 342 22.83 60.13 38.28
CA THR A 342 24.06 60.64 38.93
C THR A 342 24.64 61.83 38.17
N ILE A 343 24.65 61.79 36.83
CA ILE A 343 25.13 62.89 35.99
C ILE A 343 24.22 64.12 36.14
N THR A 344 22.90 63.93 36.07
CA THR A 344 21.93 65.01 36.29
C THR A 344 21.92 65.53 37.72
N GLY A 345 22.23 64.68 38.70
CA GLY A 345 22.45 65.06 40.10
C GLY A 345 23.69 65.92 40.31
N ASN A 346 24.79 65.64 39.60
CA ASN A 346 26.04 66.41 39.66
C ASN A 346 26.03 67.71 38.81
N LEU A 347 25.03 67.88 37.95
CA LEU A 347 24.82 69.08 37.12
C LEU A 347 23.93 70.13 37.82
N ARG A 348 23.40 69.84 39.02
CA ARG A 348 22.65 70.78 39.86
C ARG A 348 23.54 71.41 40.92
#